data_AF-A0A1G2ZF11-F1
#
_entry.id   AF-A0A1G2ZF11-F1
#
_cell.length_a   1.000
_cell.length_b   1.000
_cell.length_c   1.000
_cell.angle_alpha   90.00
_cell.angle_beta   90.00
_cell.angle_gamma   90.00
#
_symmetry.space_group_name_H-M   'P 1'
#
loop_
_entity.id
_entity.type
_entity.pdbx_description
1 polymer ?
#
loop_
_entity_poly.entity_id
_entity_poly.type
_entity_poly.pdbx_seq_one_letter_code
_entity_poly.pdbx_strand_id
1 'polypeptide(L)' 'MLTGQLWEWAFVAPAFLIVGAMVSSACLDLDLGSGFFHYSFYVVVTSVLRWIAGMGWLWNVSNTFTL' A
#
# COMPACT_ATOMS: atom_id res chain seq x y z
N MET A 1 -1.87 -16.32 -13.10
CA MET A 1 -1.72 -14.88 -13.40
C MET A 1 -1.32 -14.04 -12.17
N LEU A 2 -1.20 -14.63 -10.97
CA LEU A 2 -0.84 -13.91 -9.74
C LEU A 2 0.65 -13.55 -9.62
N THR A 3 1.54 -14.31 -10.29
CA THR A 3 3.00 -14.22 -10.12
C THR A 3 3.59 -12.92 -10.63
N GLY A 4 3.12 -12.39 -11.76
CA GLY A 4 3.62 -11.12 -12.31
C GLY A 4 3.25 -9.91 -11.44
N GLN A 5 2.02 -9.89 -10.93
CA GLN A 5 1.52 -8.81 -10.08
C GLN A 5 2.18 -8.83 -8.69
N LEU A 6 2.42 -10.01 -8.12
CA LEU A 6 3.17 -10.13 -6.87
C LEU A 6 4.62 -9.63 -7.01
N TRP A 7 5.24 -9.90 -8.17
CA TRP A 7 6.59 -9.42 -8.46
C TRP A 7 6.64 -7.89 -8.47
N GLU A 8 5.72 -7.23 -9.15
CA GLU A 8 5.68 -5.77 -9.21
C GLU A 8 5.56 -5.13 -7.80
N TRP A 9 4.74 -5.73 -6.94
CA TRP A 9 4.66 -5.32 -5.54
C TRP A 9 5.93 -5.59 -4.73
N ALA A 10 6.72 -6.62 -5.06
CA ALA A 10 8.00 -6.86 -4.40
C ALA A 10 9.00 -5.71 -4.63
N PHE A 11 8.89 -4.99 -5.76
CA PHE A 11 9.69 -3.79 -6.03
C PHE A 11 9.08 -2.51 -5.46
N VAL A 12 7.76 -2.34 -5.57
CA VAL A 12 7.09 -1.08 -5.19
C VAL A 12 6.80 -1.00 -3.69
N ALA A 13 6.42 -2.10 -3.04
CA ALA A 13 6.05 -2.12 -1.63
C ALA A 13 7.16 -1.61 -0.70
N PRO A 14 8.43 -2.04 -0.83
CA PRO A 14 9.50 -1.61 0.07
C PRO A 14 9.74 -0.10 0.01
N ALA A 15 9.84 0.46 -1.21
CA ALA A 15 10.04 1.89 -1.40
C ALA A 15 8.87 2.70 -0.82
N PHE A 16 7.63 2.24 -1.05
CA PHE A 16 6.43 2.89 -0.52
C PHE A 16 6.36 2.86 1.01
N LEU A 17 6.72 1.73 1.64
CA LEU A 17 6.75 1.59 3.09
C LEU A 17 7.87 2.41 3.75
N ILE A 18 9.04 2.52 3.13
CA ILE A 18 10.15 3.36 3.63
C ILE A 18 9.74 4.85 3.61
N VAL A 19 9.18 5.33 2.51
CA VAL A 19 8.71 6.72 2.41
C VAL A 19 7.60 6.98 3.43
N GLY A 20 6.65 6.05 3.59
CA GLY A 20 5.61 6.17 4.60
C GLY A 20 6.13 6.19 6.03
N ALA A 21 7.16 5.39 6.34
CA ALA A 21 7.83 5.43 7.63
C ALA A 21 8.52 6.78 7.89
N MET A 22 9.20 7.35 6.88
CA MET A 22 9.84 8.67 6.99
C MET A 22 8.82 9.79 7.18
N VAL A 23 7.71 9.77 6.45
CA VAL A 23 6.63 10.76 6.58
C VAL A 23 5.97 10.66 7.96
N SER A 24 5.72 9.44 8.42
CA SER A 24 5.18 9.17 9.76
C SER A 24 6.10 9.69 10.86
N SER A 25 7.41 9.45 10.75
CA SER A 25 8.38 10.01 11.71
C SER A 25 8.47 11.53 11.65
N ALA A 26 8.34 12.14 10.48
CA ALA A 26 8.46 13.60 10.32
C ALA A 26 7.20 14.35 10.77
N CYS A 27 6.01 13.79 10.56
CA CYS A 27 4.74 14.47 10.81
C CYS A 27 4.11 14.11 12.16
N LEU A 28 4.32 12.89 12.65
CA LEU A 28 3.75 12.40 13.91
C LEU A 28 4.81 12.26 15.02
N ASP A 29 6.07 12.60 14.75
CA ASP A 29 7.21 12.47 15.68
C ASP A 29 7.35 11.03 16.25
N LEU A 30 6.95 10.04 15.44
CA LEU A 30 7.04 8.63 15.79
C LEU A 30 8.46 8.11 15.55
N ASP A 31 8.95 7.29 16.48
CA ASP A 31 10.17 6.49 16.25
C ASP A 31 10.05 5.71 14.93
N LEU A 32 11.17 5.51 14.24
CA LEU A 32 11.21 4.93 12.90
C LEU A 32 10.56 3.54 12.84
N GLY A 33 10.69 2.73 13.91
CA GLY A 33 10.03 1.43 14.01
C GLY A 33 8.51 1.56 14.21
N SER A 34 8.09 2.49 15.06
CA SER A 34 6.67 2.79 15.31
C SER A 34 6.00 3.40 14.07
N GLY A 35 6.67 4.33 13.39
CA GLY A 35 6.22 4.98 12.18
C GLY A 35 6.04 4.02 11.01
N PHE A 36 6.99 3.08 10.84
CA PHE A 36 6.87 2.00 9.86
C PHE A 36 5.66 1.10 10.15
N PHE A 37 5.46 0.71 11.40
CA PHE A 37 4.32 -0.12 11.79
C PHE A 37 2.98 0.61 11.59
N HIS A 38 2.92 1.89 11.97
CA HIS A 38 1.74 2.72 11.80
C HIS A 38 1.33 2.84 10.33
N TYR A 39 2.31 3.12 9.46
CA TYR A 39 2.07 3.19 8.03
C TYR A 39 1.68 1.83 7.42
N SER A 40 2.33 0.74 7.85
CA SER A 40 1.99 -0.62 7.41
C SER A 40 0.57 -1.02 7.81
N PHE A 41 0.15 -0.69 9.03
CA PHE A 41 -1.22 -0.92 9.51
C PHE A 41 -2.23 -0.15 8.66
N TYR A 42 -1.95 1.12 8.37
CA TYR A 42 -2.77 1.92 7.46
C TYR A 42 -2.92 1.27 6.07
N VAL A 43 -1.83 0.78 5.48
CA VAL A 43 -1.86 0.10 4.17
C VAL A 43 -2.69 -1.19 4.21
N VAL A 44 -2.59 -1.99 5.28
CA VAL A 44 -3.38 -3.21 5.45
C VAL A 44 -4.87 -2.88 5.58
N VAL A 45 -5.23 -1.95 6.46
CA VAL A 45 -6.64 -1.57 6.69
C VAL A 45 -7.27 -1.03 5.41
N THR A 46 -6.58 -0.15 4.68
CA THR A 46 -7.09 0.40 3.41
C THR A 46 -7.20 -0.66 2.32
N SER A 47 -6.27 -1.63 2.28
CA SER A 47 -6.35 -2.77 1.35
C SER A 47 -7.54 -3.69 1.67
N VAL A 48 -7.81 -3.95 2.95
CA VAL A 48 -8.97 -4.73 3.39
C VAL A 48 -10.27 -4.00 3.06
N LEU A 49 -10.36 -2.70 3.36
CA LEU A 49 -11.52 -1.88 3.00
C LEU A 49 -11.76 -1.88 1.49
N ARG A 50 -10.69 -1.76 0.69
CA ARG A 50 -10.77 -1.83 -0.78
C ARG A 50 -11.31 -3.18 -1.24
N TRP A 51 -10.86 -4.27 -0.63
CA TRP A 51 -11.35 -5.61 -0.94
C TRP A 51 -12.84 -5.78 -0.57
N ILE A 52 -13.25 -5.32 0.61
CA ILE A 52 -14.65 -5.34 1.06
C ILE A 52 -15.54 -4.48 0.15
N ALA A 53 -15.02 -3.36 -0.35
CA ALA A 53 -15.71 -2.50 -1.31
C ALA A 53 -15.85 -3.13 -2.70
N GLY A 54 -15.34 -4.34 -2.93
CA GLY A 54 -15.38 -5.02 -4.22
C GLY A 54 -14.53 -4.33 -5.30
N MET A 55 -13.63 -3.42 -4.92
CA MET A 55 -12.79 -2.71 -5.87
C MET A 55 -11.70 -3.65 -6.41
N GLY A 56 -11.51 -3.64 -7.73
CA GLY A 56 -10.47 -4.40 -8.39
C GLY A 56 -9.04 -4.02 -7.92
N TRP A 57 -8.07 -4.84 -8.33
CA TRP A 57 -6.66 -4.64 -8.00
C TRP A 57 -6.18 -3.24 -8.39
N LEU A 58 -5.28 -2.65 -7.60
CA LEU A 58 -4.80 -1.26 -7.77
C LEU A 58 -4.32 -0.98 -9.21
N TRP A 59 -3.61 -1.95 -9.81
CA TRP A 59 -3.08 -1.85 -11.17
C TRP A 59 -4.11 -2.16 -12.27
N ASN A 60 -5.33 -2.58 -11.92
CA ASN A 60 -6.42 -2.88 -12.86
C ASN A 60 -7.46 -1.75 -12.99
N VAL A 61 -7.23 -0.61 -12.33
CA VAL A 61 -8.11 0.57 -12.40
C VAL A 61 -8.40 1.00 -13.84
N SER A 62 -7.44 0.86 -14.76
CA SER A 62 -7.59 1.22 -16.17
C SER A 62 -8.60 0.36 -16.92
N ASN A 63 -8.74 -0.93 -16.59
CA ASN A 63 -9.62 -1.87 -17.30
C ASN A 63 -11.10 -1.75 -16.88
N THR A 64 -11.42 -0.92 -15.89
CA THR A 64 -12.79 -0.76 -15.37
C THR A 64 -13.56 0.38 -16.06
N PHE A 65 -12.87 1.25 -16.82
CA PHE A 65 -13.48 2.44 -17.45
C PHE A 65 -13.60 2.37 -18.98
N THR A 66 -13.21 1.26 -19.61
CA THR A 66 -13.46 1.02 -21.03
C THR A 66 -14.88 0.48 -21.20
N LEU A 67 -15.82 1.40 -21.45
CA LEU A 67 -17.11 1.11 -22.09
C LEU A 67 -16.90 0.82 -23.58
#